data_AF-A0A563VJE6-F1
#
_entry.id   AF-A0A563VJE6-F1
#
_cell.length_a   1.000
_cell.length_b   1.000
_cell.length_c   1.000
_cell.angle_alpha   90.00
_cell.angle_beta   90.00
_cell.angle_gamma   90.00
#
_symmetry.space_group_name_H-M   'P 1'
#
loop_
_entity.id
_entity.type
_entity.pdbx_description
1 polymer ?
#
loop_
_entity_poly.entity_id
_entity_poly.type
_entity_poly.pdbx_seq_one_letter_code
_entity_poly.pdbx_strand_id
1 'polypeptide(L)'
;MNLPATANPPHLLNFELGTITFTRIASHIYDLSLSNRDRNFHFLGRIEQKSDRLWAVTYIDCQTCMPEYFDNWQQATLFLAKLVLNC
;
A
#
# COMPACT_ATOMS: atom_id res chain seq x y z
N MET A 1 -6.38 4.79 13.06
CA MET A 1 -5.93 5.47 11.83
C MET A 1 -7.03 5.31 10.79
N ASN A 2 -7.72 6.39 10.43
CA ASN A 2 -8.81 6.37 9.43
C ASN A 2 -8.26 6.97 8.13
N LEU A 3 -8.27 6.18 7.06
CA LEU A 3 -7.95 6.70 5.72
C LEU A 3 -9.20 7.37 5.12
N PRO A 4 -9.06 8.48 4.36
CA PRO A 4 -10.17 9.01 3.57
C PRO A 4 -10.63 7.98 2.53
N ALA A 5 -11.89 8.10 2.08
CA ALA A 5 -12.38 7.29 0.96
C ALA A 5 -11.52 7.56 -0.28
N THR A 6 -10.96 6.51 -0.87
CA THR A 6 -10.08 6.60 -2.04
C THR A 6 -10.79 6.20 -3.32
N ALA A 7 -10.35 6.74 -4.46
CA ALA A 7 -10.66 6.17 -5.78
C ALA A 7 -10.15 4.71 -5.87
N ASN A 8 -10.72 3.91 -6.78
CA ASN A 8 -10.35 2.50 -6.96
C ASN A 8 -9.66 2.30 -8.33
N PRO A 9 -8.33 2.16 -8.40
CA PRO A 9 -7.34 2.33 -7.32
C PRO A 9 -7.02 3.80 -7.03
N PRO A 10 -6.50 4.12 -5.83
CA PRO A 10 -6.11 5.47 -5.47
C PRO A 10 -4.85 5.84 -6.26
N HIS A 11 -4.75 7.08 -6.74
CA HIS A 11 -3.46 7.57 -7.27
C HIS A 11 -2.55 8.07 -6.13
N LEU A 12 -3.15 8.75 -5.15
CA LEU A 12 -2.48 9.39 -4.03
C LEU A 12 -3.35 9.29 -2.79
N LEU A 13 -2.71 9.08 -1.64
CA LEU A 13 -3.36 9.14 -0.34
C LEU A 13 -2.49 9.94 0.63
N ASN A 14 -3.02 11.07 1.08
CA ASN A 14 -2.38 11.93 2.08
C ASN A 14 -2.87 11.57 3.48
N PHE A 15 -1.94 11.49 4.43
CA PHE A 15 -2.22 11.27 5.86
C PHE A 15 -1.11 11.91 6.70
N GLU A 16 -1.23 11.85 8.03
CA GLU A 16 -0.39 12.63 8.95
C GLU A 16 1.13 12.40 8.77
N LEU A 17 1.53 11.19 8.37
CA LEU A 17 2.94 10.79 8.25
C LEU A 17 3.54 11.04 6.86
N GLY A 18 2.72 11.38 5.86
CA GLY A 18 3.19 11.64 4.50
C GLY A 18 2.16 11.33 3.43
N THR A 19 2.65 11.10 2.22
CA THR A 19 1.83 10.77 1.05
C THR A 19 2.17 9.37 0.58
N ILE A 20 1.18 8.48 0.52
CA ILE A 20 1.29 7.20 -0.18
C ILE A 20 0.99 7.45 -1.65
N THR A 21 1.93 7.05 -2.50
CA THR A 21 1.79 7.04 -3.96
C THR A 21 1.60 5.62 -4.44
N PHE A 22 0.66 5.41 -5.35
CA PHE A 22 0.38 4.12 -5.98
C PHE A 22 0.91 4.14 -7.41
N THR A 23 1.96 3.38 -7.66
CA THR A 23 2.60 3.28 -8.97
C THR A 23 2.14 2.02 -9.67
N ARG A 24 1.38 2.16 -10.77
CA ARG A 24 0.97 1.01 -11.58
C ARG A 24 2.17 0.45 -12.33
N ILE A 25 2.50 -0.82 -12.10
CA ILE A 25 3.62 -1.51 -12.79
C ILE A 25 3.13 -2.46 -13.89
N ALA A 26 1.92 -2.99 -13.74
CA ALA A 26 1.27 -3.86 -14.72
C ALA A 26 -0.25 -3.71 -14.64
N SER A 27 -0.99 -4.45 -15.47
CA SER A 27 -2.44 -4.47 -15.32
C SER A 27 -2.80 -5.02 -13.95
N HIS A 28 -3.54 -4.23 -13.17
CA HIS A 28 -4.01 -4.57 -11.83
C HIS A 28 -2.91 -4.75 -10.77
N ILE A 29 -1.67 -4.31 -11.02
CA ILE A 29 -0.57 -4.41 -10.05
C ILE A 29 -0.01 -3.03 -9.73
N TYR A 30 0.06 -2.71 -8.44
CA TYR A 30 0.42 -1.40 -7.92
C TYR A 30 1.45 -1.52 -6.80
N ASP A 31 2.56 -0.80 -6.95
CA ASP A 31 3.55 -0.60 -5.90
C ASP A 31 3.19 0.63 -5.06
N LEU A 32 3.27 0.50 -3.75
CA LEU A 32 2.97 1.57 -2.79
C LEU A 32 4.27 2.10 -2.22
N SER A 33 4.44 3.41 -2.27
CA SER A 33 5.59 4.10 -1.68
C SER A 33 5.11 5.26 -0.82
N LEU A 34 5.69 5.39 0.37
CA LEU A 34 5.45 6.50 1.29
C LEU A 34 6.55 7.56 1.10
N SER A 35 6.16 8.77 0.70
CA SER A 35 7.04 9.93 0.78
C SER A 35 6.80 10.68 2.09
N ASN A 36 7.83 10.79 2.92
CA ASN A 36 7.79 11.61 4.13
C ASN A 36 8.13 13.10 3.81
N ARG A 37 8.06 13.98 4.81
CA ARG A 37 8.35 15.42 4.66
C ARG A 37 9.78 15.70 4.20
N ASP A 38 10.71 14.79 4.48
CA ASP A 38 12.12 14.89 4.09
C ASP A 38 12.38 14.38 2.66
N ARG A 39 11.32 14.07 1.90
CA ARG A 39 11.36 13.49 0.54
C ARG A 39 12.05 12.12 0.46
N ASN A 40 12.17 11.42 1.58
CA ASN A 40 12.61 10.03 1.57
C ASN A 40 11.43 9.14 1.17
N PHE A 41 11.64 8.34 0.13
CA PHE A 41 10.66 7.38 -0.36
C PHE A 41 10.93 6.01 0.27
N HIS A 42 9.92 5.47 0.94
CA HIS A 42 9.97 4.15 1.54
C HIS A 42 8.99 3.25 0.81
N PHE A 43 9.49 2.15 0.26
CA PHE A 43 8.64 1.15 -0.35
C PHE A 43 7.83 0.43 0.74
N LEU A 44 6.50 0.44 0.60
CA LEU A 44 5.60 -0.19 1.57
C LEU A 44 5.24 -1.62 1.18
N GLY A 45 5.10 -1.89 -0.11
CA GLY A 45 4.63 -3.16 -0.62
C GLY A 45 3.88 -3.02 -1.93
N ARG A 46 3.17 -4.09 -2.30
CA ARG A 46 2.45 -4.22 -3.56
C ARG A 46 1.01 -4.64 -3.30
N ILE A 47 0.08 -4.13 -4.08
CA ILE A 47 -1.28 -4.62 -4.16
C ILE A 47 -1.54 -5.12 -5.58
N GLU A 48 -1.96 -6.38 -5.70
CA GLU A 48 -2.48 -6.97 -6.93
C GLU A 48 -4.00 -7.10 -6.83
N GLN A 49 -4.73 -6.65 -7.83
CA GLN A 49 -6.17 -6.86 -7.95
C GLN A 49 -6.43 -8.07 -8.84
N LYS A 50 -7.04 -9.12 -8.27
CA LYS A 50 -7.44 -10.34 -8.97
C LYS A 50 -8.95 -10.46 -8.95
N SER A 51 -9.57 -10.17 -10.09
CA SER A 51 -11.03 -10.06 -10.22
C SER A 51 -11.60 -9.06 -9.20
N ASP A 52 -12.29 -9.55 -8.17
CA ASP A 52 -12.96 -8.74 -7.14
C ASP A 52 -12.20 -8.70 -5.81
N ARG A 53 -11.03 -9.35 -5.71
CA ARG A 53 -10.22 -9.39 -4.49
C ARG A 53 -8.91 -8.64 -4.67
N LEU A 54 -8.46 -7.99 -3.61
CA LEU A 54 -7.14 -7.38 -3.53
C LEU A 54 -6.19 -8.29 -2.77
N TRP A 55 -4.97 -8.35 -3.24
CA TRP A 55 -3.90 -9.19 -2.74
C TRP A 55 -2.72 -8.30 -2.39
N ALA A 56 -2.50 -8.04 -1.09
CA ALA A 56 -1.43 -7.16 -0.64
C ALA A 56 -0.22 -7.97 -0.14
N VAL A 57 0.97 -7.58 -0.59
CA VAL A 57 2.24 -8.23 -0.29
C VAL A 57 3.22 -7.18 0.21
N THR A 58 3.81 -7.38 1.40
CA THR A 58 4.98 -6.61 1.84
C THR A 58 6.25 -7.34 1.42
N TYR A 59 7.22 -6.60 0.87
CA TYR A 59 8.57 -7.12 0.66
C TYR A 59 9.48 -6.43 1.68
N ILE A 60 9.33 -6.78 2.96
CA ILE A 60 10.22 -6.31 4.03
C ILE A 60 11.25 -7.41 4.27
N ASP A 61 12.52 -7.03 4.25
CA ASP A 61 13.73 -7.86 4.33
C ASP A 61 13.56 -9.33 4.76
N CYS A 62 13.74 -10.22 3.78
CA CYS A 62 14.18 -11.61 3.93
C CYS A 62 13.35 -12.58 4.78
N GLN A 63 12.24 -12.17 5.41
CA GLN A 63 11.27 -13.08 6.02
C GLN A 63 9.95 -12.98 5.27
N THR A 64 9.62 -14.07 4.60
CA THR A 64 8.46 -14.25 3.72
C THR A 64 7.18 -13.67 4.35
N CYS A 65 6.78 -12.48 3.93
CA CYS A 65 5.50 -11.94 4.33
C CYS A 65 4.41 -12.74 3.58
N MET A 66 3.62 -13.49 4.35
CA MET A 66 2.46 -14.15 3.81
C MET A 66 1.54 -13.08 3.22
N PRO A 67 1.07 -13.27 2.00
CA PRO A 67 0.21 -12.28 1.40
C PRO A 67 -1.18 -12.31 2.05
N GLU A 68 -1.79 -11.14 2.19
CA GLU A 68 -3.13 -11.00 2.77
C GLU A 68 -4.16 -10.55 1.71
N TYR A 69 -5.40 -11.03 1.89
CA TYR A 69 -6.52 -10.73 1.00
C TYR A 69 -7.42 -9.66 1.61
N PHE A 70 -7.86 -8.71 0.79
CA PHE A 70 -8.71 -7.61 1.21
C PHE A 70 -9.83 -7.36 0.22
N ASP A 71 -10.98 -6.91 0.73
CA ASP A 71 -12.16 -6.58 -0.08
C ASP A 71 -12.09 -5.16 -0.66
N ASN A 72 -11.24 -4.30 -0.11
CA ASN A 72 -11.11 -2.92 -0.59
C ASN A 72 -9.70 -2.33 -0.41
N TRP A 73 -9.41 -1.32 -1.23
CA TRP A 73 -8.10 -0.68 -1.33
C TRP A 73 -7.69 -0.01 -0.03
N GLN A 74 -8.65 0.48 0.74
CA GLN A 74 -8.40 1.15 2.00
C GLN A 74 -7.80 0.19 3.03
N GLN A 75 -8.38 -1.01 3.18
CA GLN A 75 -7.88 -2.06 4.08
C GLN A 75 -6.48 -2.54 3.66
N ALA A 76 -6.30 -2.84 2.38
CA ALA A 76 -5.00 -3.27 1.85
C ALA A 76 -3.91 -2.21 2.06
N THR A 77 -4.23 -0.94 1.85
CA THR A 77 -3.30 0.19 2.07
C THR A 77 -2.97 0.35 3.56
N LEU A 78 -3.97 0.27 4.44
CA LEU A 78 -3.78 0.34 5.89
C LEU A 78 -2.89 -0.78 6.41
N PHE A 79 -3.07 -2.00 5.89
CA PHE A 79 -2.25 -3.15 6.24
C PHE A 79 -0.77 -2.89 5.92
N LEU A 80 -0.48 -2.51 4.67
CA LEU A 80 0.90 -2.23 4.23
C LEU A 80 1.52 -1.04 4.99
N ALA A 81 0.75 0.01 5.26
CA ALA A 81 1.22 1.17 6.03
C ALA A 81 1.54 0.83 7.49
N LYS A 82 0.75 -0.03 8.14
CA LYS A 82 0.97 -0.43 9.54
C LYS A 82 2.23 -1.28 9.73
N LEU A 83 2.54 -2.16 8.78
CA LEU A 83 3.71 -3.05 8.90
C LEU A 83 5.03 -2.28 8.90
N VAL A 84 5.16 -1.27 8.05
CA VAL A 84 6.37 -0.43 7.97
C VAL A 84 6.57 0.45 9.20
N LEU A 85 5.49 0.84 9.90
CA LEU A 85 5.58 1.68 11.11
C LEU A 85 5.90 0.90 12.39
N ASN A 86 5.92 -0.44 12.34
CA ASN A 86 6.22 -1.30 13.49
C ASN A 86 7.51 -2.14 13.31
N CYS A 87 8.25 -1.94 12.21
CA CYS A 87 9.60 -2.46 12.00
C CYS A 87 10.63 -1.36 12.24
#